data_AF-A0A8H6Y499-F1
#
_entry.id   AF-A0A8H6Y499-F1
#
_cell.length_a   1.000
_cell.length_b   1.000
_cell.length_c   1.000
_cell.angle_alpha   90.00
_cell.angle_beta   90.00
_cell.angle_gamma   90.00
#
_symmetry.space_group_name_H-M   'P 1'
#
loop_
_entity.id
_entity.type
_entity.pdbx_description
1 polymer ?
#
loop_
_entity_poly.entity_id
_entity_poly.type
_entity_poly.pdbx_seq_one_letter_code
_entity_poly.pdbx_strand_id
1 'polypeptide(L)'
;MSHGDIILQAESTQFRVNSDVLAQQSSVFKNMFALSLLANDPAVEVCPIVHVSGTAKDWELLFGVFYQPFSSSASRPLDVVASMLRLGRKYDIPAARDDALSRLRAEFPAEYQVWNKRDEFLTTIDDHAPFTSIS
;
A
#
# COMPACT_ATOMS: atom_id res chain seq x y z
N MET A 1 16.57 -16.17 -3.25
CA MET A 1 15.76 -14.99 -3.60
C MET A 1 16.24 -14.51 -4.97
N SER A 2 15.83 -15.18 -6.03
CA SER A 2 16.44 -15.02 -7.36
C SER A 2 15.58 -14.10 -8.23
N HIS A 3 16.21 -13.00 -8.67
CA HIS A 3 15.91 -12.17 -9.85
C HIS A 3 14.45 -12.13 -10.31
N GLY A 4 13.76 -11.01 -10.06
CA GLY A 4 12.43 -10.76 -10.61
C GLY A 4 12.39 -11.03 -12.13
N ASP A 5 11.32 -11.67 -12.57
CA ASP A 5 11.11 -12.15 -13.94
C ASP A 5 10.36 -11.13 -14.80
N ILE A 6 9.81 -10.06 -14.20
CA ILE A 6 9.15 -8.96 -14.91
C ILE A 6 9.63 -7.60 -14.41
N ILE A 7 9.49 -6.58 -15.25
CA ILE A 7 9.69 -5.18 -14.89
C ILE A 7 8.33 -4.49 -14.88
N LEU A 8 7.90 -4.01 -13.72
CA LEU A 8 6.77 -3.09 -13.65
C LEU A 8 7.27 -1.66 -13.84
N GLN A 9 6.68 -0.94 -14.79
CA GLN A 9 6.97 0.47 -15.01
C GLN A 9 5.80 1.33 -14.54
N ALA A 10 6.05 2.15 -13.52
CA ALA A 10 5.15 3.18 -13.03
C ALA A 10 5.80 4.55 -13.27
N GLU A 11 5.15 5.39 -14.07
CA GLU A 11 5.73 6.66 -14.53
C GLU A 11 7.10 6.42 -15.21
N SER A 12 8.16 7.06 -14.72
CA SER A 12 9.54 6.88 -15.18
C SER A 12 10.34 5.88 -14.33
N THR A 13 9.71 5.22 -13.34
CA THR A 13 10.39 4.31 -12.42
C THR A 13 10.08 2.85 -12.77
N GLN A 14 11.11 2.02 -12.72
CA GLN A 14 11.02 0.60 -12.99
C GLN A 14 11.30 -0.23 -11.74
N PHE A 15 10.45 -1.22 -11.50
CA PHE A 15 10.54 -2.14 -10.38
C PHE A 15 10.68 -3.56 -10.92
N ARG A 16 11.76 -4.23 -10.55
CA ARG A 16 11.96 -5.64 -10.89
C ARG A 16 11.31 -6.51 -9.82
N VAL A 17 10.29 -7.27 -10.20
CA VAL A 17 9.44 -8.04 -9.29
C VAL A 17 9.22 -9.45 -9.80
N ASN A 18 8.68 -10.32 -8.95
CA ASN A 18 8.32 -11.67 -9.33
C ASN A 18 6.82 -11.73 -9.71
N SER A 19 6.53 -12.21 -10.91
CA SER A 19 5.19 -12.27 -11.48
C SER A 19 4.26 -13.18 -10.67
N ASP A 20 4.76 -14.33 -10.21
CA ASP A 20 3.97 -15.28 -9.41
C ASP A 20 3.52 -14.65 -8.09
N VAL A 21 4.40 -13.88 -7.42
CA VAL A 21 4.05 -13.15 -6.19
C VAL A 21 2.90 -12.18 -6.45
N LEU A 22 2.94 -11.43 -7.56
CA LEU A 22 1.87 -10.49 -7.89
C LEU A 22 0.59 -11.19 -8.35
N ALA A 23 0.69 -12.25 -9.14
CA ALA A 23 -0.45 -13.05 -9.58
C ALA A 23 -1.16 -13.74 -8.42
N GLN A 24 -0.44 -14.10 -7.35
CA GLN A 24 -1.03 -14.66 -6.15
C GLN A 24 -1.86 -13.62 -5.38
N GLN A 25 -1.42 -12.36 -5.37
CA GLN A 25 -2.07 -11.28 -4.62
C GLN A 25 -3.14 -10.55 -5.42
N SER A 26 -3.10 -10.62 -6.76
CA SER A 26 -3.94 -9.82 -7.66
C SER A 26 -4.55 -10.65 -8.77
N SER A 27 -5.88 -10.65 -8.84
CA SER A 27 -6.60 -11.27 -9.98
C SER A 27 -6.31 -10.56 -11.30
N VAL A 28 -6.13 -9.23 -11.26
CA VAL A 28 -5.79 -8.40 -12.43
C VAL A 28 -4.44 -8.81 -13.00
N PHE A 29 -3.40 -8.91 -12.16
CA PHE A 29 -2.08 -9.33 -12.61
C PHE A 29 -2.07 -10.79 -13.06
N LYS A 30 -2.76 -11.67 -12.35
CA LYS A 30 -2.93 -13.08 -12.76
C LYS A 30 -3.49 -13.18 -14.19
N ASN A 31 -4.55 -12.44 -14.48
CA ASN A 31 -5.16 -12.43 -15.81
C ASN A 31 -4.24 -11.77 -16.84
N MET A 32 -3.58 -10.67 -16.49
CA MET A 32 -2.66 -9.95 -17.38
C MET A 32 -1.46 -10.80 -17.79
N PHE A 33 -0.86 -11.55 -16.86
CA PHE A 33 0.28 -12.42 -17.15
C PHE A 33 -0.14 -13.67 -17.91
N ALA A 34 -1.31 -14.25 -17.61
CA ALA A 34 -1.85 -15.36 -18.39
C ALA A 34 -2.02 -15.00 -19.87
N LEU A 35 -2.51 -13.80 -20.17
CA LEU A 35 -2.64 -13.32 -21.55
C LEU A 35 -1.27 -13.03 -22.20
N SER A 36 -0.33 -12.49 -21.44
CA SER A 36 1.01 -12.16 -21.94
C SER A 36 1.86 -13.42 -22.23
N LEU A 37 1.71 -14.46 -21.42
CA LEU A 37 2.38 -15.76 -21.62
C LEU A 37 1.89 -16.48 -22.87
N LEU A 38 0.63 -16.27 -23.28
CA LEU A 38 0.11 -16.83 -24.54
C LEU A 38 0.64 -16.11 -25.78
N ALA A 39 1.12 -14.87 -25.63
CA ALA A 39 1.56 -14.02 -26.73
C ALA A 39 3.08 -14.06 -27.00
N ASN A 40 3.87 -14.55 -26.05
CA ASN A 40 5.33 -14.52 -26.13
C ASN A 40 5.93 -15.82 -26.67
N ASP A 41 6.93 -15.68 -27.55
CA ASP A 41 7.76 -16.79 -28.04
C ASP A 41 8.77 -17.20 -26.94
N PRO A 42 8.80 -18.49 -26.51
CA PRO A 42 9.73 -18.96 -25.50
C PRO A 42 11.22 -18.81 -25.87
N ALA A 43 11.54 -18.48 -27.13
CA ALA A 43 12.91 -18.27 -27.59
C ALA A 43 13.50 -16.87 -27.29
N VAL A 44 12.72 -15.93 -26.75
CA VAL A 44 13.17 -14.54 -26.51
C VAL A 44 13.37 -14.29 -25.01
N GLU A 45 14.62 -14.24 -24.56
CA GLU A 45 15.03 -13.92 -23.17
C GLU A 45 14.89 -12.41 -22.83
N VAL A 46 13.77 -11.77 -23.16
CA VAL A 46 13.52 -10.38 -22.77
C VAL A 46 12.61 -10.37 -21.56
N CYS A 47 13.09 -9.81 -20.44
CA CYS A 47 12.27 -9.59 -19.25
C CYS A 47 11.13 -8.60 -19.59
N PRO A 48 9.86 -9.04 -19.56
CA PRO A 48 8.76 -8.23 -20.07
C PRO A 48 8.52 -6.99 -19.20
N ILE A 49 8.31 -5.85 -19.87
CA ILE A 49 7.95 -4.59 -19.22
C ILE A 49 6.44 -4.44 -19.22
N VAL A 50 5.85 -4.34 -18.04
CA VAL A 50 4.41 -4.15 -17.83
C VAL A 50 4.19 -2.73 -17.31
N HIS A 51 3.50 -1.93 -18.11
CA HIS A 51 3.15 -0.55 -17.73
C HIS A 51 1.95 -0.55 -16.80
N VAL A 52 2.10 0.12 -15.66
CA VAL A 52 1.06 0.25 -14.64
C VAL A 52 0.72 1.71 -14.41
N SER A 53 -0.50 1.94 -13.92
CA SER A 53 -0.92 3.25 -13.46
C SER A 53 -0.64 3.43 -11.97
N GLY A 54 -0.74 4.67 -11.51
CA GLY A 54 -0.38 5.06 -10.14
C GLY A 54 1.02 5.66 -10.12
N THR A 55 1.34 6.35 -9.04
CA THR A 55 2.65 7.01 -8.91
C THR A 55 3.72 5.97 -8.59
N ALA A 56 4.97 6.25 -8.96
CA ALA A 56 6.09 5.41 -8.54
C ALA A 56 6.13 5.25 -7.01
N LYS A 57 5.74 6.29 -6.27
CA LYS A 57 5.70 6.28 -4.80
C LYS A 57 4.65 5.32 -4.25
N ASP A 58 3.45 5.29 -4.82
CA ASP A 58 2.40 4.36 -4.39
C ASP A 58 2.87 2.90 -4.51
N TRP A 59 3.55 2.58 -5.62
CA TRP A 59 4.08 1.24 -5.88
C TRP A 59 5.22 0.88 -4.93
N GLU A 60 6.16 1.80 -4.69
CA GLU A 60 7.22 1.61 -3.71
C GLU A 60 6.66 1.28 -2.32
N LEU A 61 5.67 2.06 -1.85
CA LEU A 61 5.03 1.85 -0.54
C LEU A 61 4.30 0.50 -0.49
N LEU A 62 3.58 0.13 -1.56
CA LEU A 62 2.89 -1.16 -1.63
C LEU A 62 3.88 -2.34 -1.63
N PHE A 63 4.99 -2.25 -2.36
CA PHE A 63 6.01 -3.29 -2.36
C PHE A 63 6.74 -3.39 -1.02
N GLY A 64 6.95 -2.26 -0.32
CA GLY A 64 7.41 -2.27 1.06
C GLY A 64 6.50 -3.13 1.95
N VAL A 65 5.19 -3.08 1.74
CA VAL A 65 4.23 -3.92 2.47
C VAL A 65 4.33 -5.40 2.10
N PHE A 66 4.45 -5.74 0.81
CA PHE A 66 4.46 -7.15 0.38
C PHE A 66 5.77 -7.87 0.70
N TYR A 67 6.90 -7.18 0.57
CA TYR A 67 8.22 -7.80 0.68
C TYR A 67 8.86 -7.64 2.06
N GLN A 68 8.29 -6.83 2.96
CA GLN A 68 8.78 -6.66 4.34
C GLN A 68 7.71 -7.04 5.39
N PRO A 69 7.37 -8.33 5.52
CA PRO A 69 6.33 -8.81 6.44
C PRO A 69 6.59 -8.53 7.93
N PHE A 70 7.84 -8.20 8.31
CA PHE A 70 8.20 -7.87 9.69
C PHE A 70 7.78 -6.45 10.13
N SER A 71 7.27 -5.61 9.22
CA SER A 71 6.65 -4.33 9.57
C SER A 71 5.17 -4.54 9.94
N SER A 72 4.95 -5.28 11.03
CA SER A 72 3.67 -5.36 11.74
C SER A 72 3.51 -4.18 12.70
N SER A 73 3.92 -2.97 12.27
CA SER A 73 3.70 -1.79 13.10
C SER A 73 2.20 -1.56 13.25
N ALA A 74 1.75 -1.51 14.50
CA ALA A 74 0.37 -1.18 14.87
C ALA A 74 -0.10 0.16 14.26
N SER A 75 0.86 1.03 13.90
CA SER A 75 0.64 2.29 13.20
C SER A 75 1.40 2.28 11.87
N ARG A 76 0.70 2.42 10.75
CA ARG A 76 1.29 2.68 9.42
C ARG A 76 1.04 4.13 9.04
N PRO A 77 2.00 4.81 8.40
CA PRO A 77 1.77 6.15 7.86
C PRO A 77 0.54 6.20 6.92
N LEU A 78 -0.19 7.32 6.96
CA LEU A 78 -1.43 7.48 6.18
C LEU A 78 -1.20 7.37 4.67
N ASP A 79 -0.05 7.79 4.17
CA ASP A 79 0.34 7.66 2.76
C ASP A 79 0.53 6.19 2.34
N VAL A 80 1.08 5.34 3.21
CA VAL A 80 1.13 3.88 3.01
C VAL A 80 -0.29 3.32 2.91
N VAL A 81 -1.15 3.67 3.88
CA VAL A 81 -2.54 3.19 3.92
C VAL A 81 -3.32 3.65 2.68
N ALA A 82 -3.15 4.92 2.28
CA ALA A 82 -3.77 5.47 1.07
C ALA A 82 -3.26 4.76 -0.20
N SER A 83 -1.96 4.46 -0.29
CA SER A 83 -1.36 3.74 -1.42
C SER A 83 -1.92 2.31 -1.51
N MET A 84 -1.99 1.60 -0.38
CA MET A 84 -2.60 0.28 -0.27
C MET A 84 -4.05 0.28 -0.72
N LEU A 85 -4.84 1.27 -0.32
CA LEU A 85 -6.24 1.39 -0.73
C LEU A 85 -6.39 1.70 -2.22
N ARG A 86 -5.64 2.68 -2.74
CA ARG A 86 -5.69 3.10 -4.15
C ARG A 86 -5.32 1.96 -5.08
N LEU A 87 -4.13 1.38 -4.89
CA LEU A 87 -3.62 0.31 -5.75
C LEU A 87 -4.34 -1.01 -5.48
N GLY A 88 -4.66 -1.32 -4.22
CA GLY A 88 -5.39 -2.53 -3.88
C GLY A 88 -6.79 -2.59 -4.47
N ARG A 89 -7.49 -1.46 -4.59
CA ARG A 89 -8.76 -1.42 -5.33
C ARG A 89 -8.55 -1.54 -6.84
N LYS A 90 -7.56 -0.83 -7.39
CA LYS A 90 -7.35 -0.75 -8.84
C LYS A 90 -6.88 -2.08 -9.45
N TYR A 91 -6.00 -2.78 -8.75
CA TYR A 91 -5.41 -4.03 -9.19
C TYR A 91 -6.05 -5.24 -8.52
N ASP A 92 -7.18 -5.06 -7.83
CA ASP A 92 -7.87 -6.11 -7.09
C ASP A 92 -6.90 -6.95 -6.23
N ILE A 93 -6.31 -6.29 -5.23
CA ILE A 93 -5.45 -6.89 -4.21
C ILE A 93 -6.19 -6.82 -2.87
N PRO A 94 -7.05 -7.82 -2.56
CA PRO A 94 -7.92 -7.77 -1.40
C PRO A 94 -7.16 -7.60 -0.09
N ALA A 95 -6.02 -8.27 0.07
CA ALA A 95 -5.20 -8.17 1.28
C ALA A 95 -4.77 -6.72 1.58
N ALA A 96 -4.32 -5.97 0.56
CA ALA A 96 -3.92 -4.57 0.73
C ALA A 96 -5.12 -3.66 0.95
N ARG A 97 -6.20 -3.85 0.18
CA ARG A 97 -7.43 -3.06 0.28
C ARG A 97 -8.08 -3.21 1.65
N ASP A 98 -8.23 -4.45 2.11
CA ASP A 98 -8.98 -4.78 3.32
C ASP A 98 -8.17 -4.42 4.57
N ASP A 99 -6.84 -4.59 4.57
CA ASP A 99 -5.97 -4.09 5.65
C ASP A 99 -6.04 -2.55 5.75
N ALA A 100 -5.98 -1.84 4.61
CA ALA A 100 -6.10 -0.39 4.60
C ALA A 100 -7.46 0.09 5.14
N LEU A 101 -8.56 -0.55 4.71
CA LEU A 101 -9.91 -0.23 5.22
C LEU A 101 -10.06 -0.53 6.71
N SER A 102 -9.49 -1.64 7.18
CA SER A 102 -9.50 -2.00 8.60
C SER A 102 -8.83 -0.91 9.44
N ARG A 103 -7.64 -0.45 9.02
CA ARG A 103 -6.89 0.61 9.69
C ARG A 103 -7.63 1.95 9.69
N LEU A 104 -8.18 2.36 8.56
CA LEU A 104 -8.96 3.60 8.47
C LEU A 104 -10.20 3.57 9.38
N ARG A 105 -10.88 2.42 9.50
CA ARG A 105 -12.03 2.28 10.41
C ARG A 105 -11.63 2.31 11.89
N ALA A 106 -10.44 1.82 12.22
CA ALA A 106 -9.91 1.86 13.58
C ALA A 106 -9.45 3.28 13.99
N GLU A 107 -8.91 4.05 13.04
CA GLU A 107 -8.49 5.44 13.26
C GLU A 107 -9.68 6.42 13.25
N PHE A 108 -10.66 6.18 12.37
CA PHE A 108 -11.84 7.03 12.18
C PHE A 108 -13.12 6.20 12.39
N PRO A 109 -13.46 5.83 13.64
CA PRO A 109 -14.70 5.11 13.91
C PRO A 109 -15.89 5.96 13.47
N ALA A 110 -16.86 5.31 12.82
CA ALA A 110 -18.04 5.97 12.21
C ALA A 110 -18.99 6.61 13.24
N GLU A 111 -18.82 6.30 14.52
CA GLU A 111 -19.63 6.82 15.61
C GLU A 111 -18.94 8.00 16.29
N TYR A 112 -19.56 9.17 16.21
CA TYR A 112 -19.12 10.41 16.88
C TYR A 112 -18.90 10.23 18.40
N GLN A 113 -19.61 9.30 19.03
CA GLN A 113 -19.52 9.00 20.47
C GLN A 113 -18.20 8.32 20.90
N VAL A 114 -17.43 7.75 19.97
CA VAL A 114 -16.12 7.11 20.25
C VAL A 114 -14.96 8.12 20.19
N TRP A 115 -15.15 9.24 19.50
CA TRP A 115 -14.15 10.32 19.43
C TRP A 115 -13.92 10.98 20.80
N ASN A 116 -14.98 11.17 21.59
CA ASN A 116 -14.90 11.82 22.91
C ASN A 116 -14.03 11.07 23.94
N LYS A 117 -13.75 9.77 23.75
CA LYS A 117 -12.91 8.99 24.70
C LYS A 117 -11.41 9.01 24.36
N ARG A 118 -11.01 9.47 23.17
CA ARG A 118 -9.59 9.64 22.80
C ARG A 118 -9.05 11.01 23.18
N ASP A 119 -9.89 12.06 23.13
CA ASP A 119 -9.48 13.40 23.54
C ASP A 119 -9.19 13.48 25.06
N GLU A 120 -9.97 12.81 25.91
CA GLU A 120 -9.74 12.79 27.37
C GLU A 120 -8.36 12.22 27.78
N PHE A 121 -7.79 11.30 26.99
CA PHE A 121 -6.46 10.74 27.26
C PHE A 121 -5.30 11.65 26.82
N LEU A 122 -5.51 12.54 25.85
CA LEU A 122 -4.48 13.45 25.35
C LEU A 122 -4.50 14.82 26.06
N THR A 123 -5.64 15.24 26.61
CA THR A 123 -5.76 16.49 27.37
C THR A 123 -5.27 16.39 28.82
N THR A 124 -5.02 15.19 29.34
CA THR A 124 -4.56 15.04 30.74
C THR A 124 -3.06 15.32 30.92
N ILE A 125 -2.29 15.52 29.84
CA ILE A 125 -0.82 15.69 29.92
C ILE A 125 -0.36 17.15 29.82
N ASP A 126 -1.24 18.12 29.51
CA ASP A 126 -0.83 19.52 29.30
C ASP A 126 -1.68 20.56 30.04
N ASP A 127 -1.90 20.35 31.33
CA ASP A 127 -2.39 21.41 32.24
C ASP A 127 -1.30 21.78 33.26
N HIS A 128 -0.33 22.61 32.84
CA HIS A 128 0.24 23.65 33.70
C HIS A 128 1.15 24.64 32.93
N ALA A 129 0.57 25.73 32.43
CA ALA A 129 1.18 27.06 32.52
C ALA A 129 0.15 28.15 32.16
N PRO A 130 -0.30 29.00 33.11
CA PRO A 130 -1.08 30.18 32.76
C PRO A 130 -0.13 31.27 32.26
N PHE A 131 -0.16 31.56 30.96
CA PHE A 131 0.43 32.81 30.44
C PHE A 131 -0.46 33.97 30.86
N THR A 132 0.00 34.75 31.85
CA THR A 132 -0.55 36.07 32.14
C THR A 132 0.08 37.08 31.19
N SER A 133 -0.77 37.80 30.45
CA SER A 133 -0.38 38.94 29.63
C SER A 133 -0.19 40.16 30.52
N ILE A 134 0.92 40.90 30.35
CA ILE A 134 1.12 42.20 31.00
C ILE A 134 1.14 43.27 29.91
N SER A 135 0.33 44.31 30.14
CA SER A 135 0.17 45.52 29.32
C SER A 135 1.37 46.45 29.37
#